data_AF-A0A2G9SK89-F1
#
_entry.id   AF-A0A2G9SK89-F1
#
_cell.length_a   1.000
_cell.length_b   1.000
_cell.length_c   1.000
_cell.angle_alpha   90.00
_cell.angle_beta   90.00
_cell.angle_gamma   90.00
#
_symmetry.space_group_name_H-M   'P 1'
#
loop_
_entity.id
_entity.type
_entity.pdbx_description
1 polymer ?
#
loop_
_entity_poly.entity_id
_entity_poly.type
_entity_poly.pdbx_seq_one_letter_code
_entity_poly.pdbx_strand_id
1 'polypeptide(L)'
;SQPLHCVSAPIFVVQWLYDVEQLRIENIQPDFQFMTANQWNNIQIIGRELKKSLREVPAVFAPACFSHTLITESNWLDFQVKGVNLARALQCWEKSLQERRGQKTVIRGCPFHLIDNCHWPHCNPTCPALHDPVTGQEVTLLQMFLRLNLENQKRGQEPKGDLSQLMALLRIGG
;
A
#
# COMPACT_ATOMS: atom_id res chain seq x y z
N SER A 1 28.18 27.09 -4.25
CA SER A 1 27.44 25.82 -4.39
C SER A 1 25.95 26.16 -4.49
N GLN A 2 25.38 26.13 -5.69
CA GLN A 2 23.95 26.36 -5.90
C GLN A 2 23.17 25.11 -5.44
N PRO A 3 22.09 25.24 -4.67
CA PRO A 3 21.21 24.13 -4.40
C PRO A 3 20.47 23.77 -5.70
N LEU A 4 20.53 22.51 -6.11
CA LEU A 4 19.64 21.98 -7.15
C LEU A 4 18.20 22.16 -6.66
N HIS A 5 17.48 23.14 -7.21
CA HIS A 5 16.04 23.23 -7.07
C HIS A 5 15.42 22.07 -7.86
N CYS A 6 15.05 21.02 -7.14
CA CYS A 6 14.25 19.92 -7.69
C CYS A 6 12.85 20.45 -8.05
N VAL A 7 12.39 20.11 -9.26
CA VAL A 7 11.07 20.32 -9.91
C VAL A 7 10.27 21.57 -9.45
N SER A 8 10.20 22.58 -10.32
CA SER A 8 9.38 23.80 -10.10
C SER A 8 7.87 23.58 -10.27
N ALA A 9 7.46 22.41 -10.78
CA ALA A 9 6.06 22.04 -10.98
C ALA A 9 5.49 21.32 -9.73
N PRO A 10 4.21 21.55 -9.39
CA PRO A 10 3.56 20.79 -8.33
C PRO A 10 3.45 19.30 -8.74
N ILE A 11 3.83 18.39 -7.83
CA ILE A 11 3.77 16.93 -8.04
C ILE A 11 2.70 16.33 -7.13
N PHE A 12 1.92 15.39 -7.66
CA PHE A 12 1.03 14.51 -6.89
C PHE A 12 1.61 13.09 -6.91
N VAL A 13 1.86 12.53 -5.73
CA VAL A 13 2.44 11.18 -5.61
C VAL A 13 1.35 10.15 -5.41
N VAL A 14 1.33 9.10 -6.23
CA VAL A 14 0.47 7.93 -6.03
C VAL A 14 1.37 6.73 -5.80
N GLN A 15 1.21 6.05 -4.68
CA GLN A 15 2.16 5.01 -4.26
C GLN A 15 1.48 3.94 -3.41
N TRP A 16 1.56 2.67 -3.78
CA TRP A 16 1.21 1.58 -2.87
C TRP A 16 2.22 1.52 -1.73
N LEU A 17 1.75 1.43 -0.48
CA LEU A 17 2.68 1.27 0.66
C LEU A 17 3.45 -0.05 0.64
N TYR A 18 2.94 -1.04 -0.09
CA TYR A 18 3.55 -2.36 -0.27
C TYR A 18 3.58 -2.72 -1.76
N ASP A 19 4.35 -1.97 -2.54
CA ASP A 19 4.48 -2.22 -3.99
C ASP A 19 5.25 -3.53 -4.26
N VAL A 20 4.69 -4.37 -5.13
CA VAL A 20 5.23 -5.72 -5.42
C VAL A 20 6.62 -5.67 -6.03
N GLU A 21 6.88 -4.75 -6.97
CA GLU A 21 8.18 -4.66 -7.64
C GLU A 21 9.24 -4.05 -6.73
N GLN A 22 8.86 -3.12 -5.85
CA GLN A 22 9.76 -2.64 -4.80
C GLN A 22 10.20 -3.79 -3.88
N LEU A 23 9.28 -4.68 -3.52
CA LEU A 23 9.61 -5.86 -2.72
C LEU A 23 10.53 -6.84 -3.46
N ARG A 24 10.34 -7.02 -4.78
CA ARG A 24 11.26 -7.85 -5.60
C ARG A 24 12.69 -7.31 -5.60
N ILE A 25 12.86 -5.99 -5.69
CA ILE A 25 14.17 -5.33 -5.64
C ILE A 25 14.86 -5.59 -4.29
N GLU A 26 14.10 -5.65 -3.20
CA GLU A 26 14.58 -5.97 -1.84
C GLU A 26 14.81 -7.49 -1.63
N ASN A 27 14.84 -8.29 -2.71
CA ASN A 27 14.93 -9.76 -2.69
C ASN A 27 13.81 -10.45 -1.87
N ILE A 28 12.67 -9.76 -1.71
CA ILE A 28 11.46 -10.36 -1.15
C ILE A 28 10.69 -10.92 -2.33
N GLN A 29 10.70 -12.25 -2.46
CA GLN A 29 9.84 -12.88 -3.45
C GLN A 29 8.38 -12.61 -3.07
N PRO A 30 7.58 -12.01 -3.97
CA PRO A 30 6.14 -11.83 -3.75
C PRO A 30 5.39 -13.15 -3.89
N ASP A 31 6.12 -14.26 -4.01
CA ASP A 31 5.60 -15.58 -3.78
C ASP A 31 5.45 -15.81 -2.27
N PHE A 32 4.33 -15.37 -1.75
CA PHE A 32 3.95 -15.64 -0.38
C PHE A 32 3.59 -17.13 -0.14
N GLN A 33 4.03 -18.08 -0.96
CA GLN A 33 4.08 -19.48 -0.55
C GLN A 33 5.39 -19.79 0.18
N PHE A 34 6.44 -18.96 0.02
CA PHE A 34 7.78 -19.21 0.56
C PHE A 34 8.32 -18.08 1.44
N MET A 35 7.44 -17.19 1.92
CA MET A 35 7.84 -16.04 2.72
C MET A 35 8.20 -16.44 4.15
N THR A 36 9.43 -16.13 4.53
CA THR A 36 9.94 -16.33 5.89
C THR A 36 9.41 -15.26 6.84
N ALA A 37 9.41 -15.53 8.15
CA ALA A 37 9.05 -14.54 9.17
C ALA A 37 9.92 -13.26 9.10
N ASN A 38 11.20 -13.41 8.72
CA ASN A 38 12.09 -12.27 8.51
C ASN A 38 11.66 -11.42 7.30
N GLN A 39 11.30 -12.04 6.18
CA GLN A 39 10.75 -11.33 5.03
C GLN A 39 9.44 -10.60 5.39
N TRP A 40 8.57 -11.24 6.17
CA TRP A 40 7.34 -10.63 6.65
C TRP A 40 7.59 -9.41 7.54
N ASN A 41 8.54 -9.49 8.47
CA ASN A 41 8.96 -8.35 9.29
C ASN A 41 9.54 -7.21 8.42
N ASN A 42 10.32 -7.55 7.39
CA ASN A 42 10.86 -6.58 6.45
C ASN A 42 9.75 -5.83 5.69
N ILE A 43 8.69 -6.52 5.27
CA ILE A 43 7.52 -5.88 4.63
C ILE A 43 6.91 -4.82 5.55
N GLN A 44 6.76 -5.11 6.85
CA GLN A 44 6.23 -4.12 7.80
C GLN A 44 7.17 -2.94 8.01
N ILE A 45 8.49 -3.17 8.01
CA ILE A 45 9.50 -2.11 8.08
C ILE A 45 9.40 -1.22 6.84
N ILE A 46 9.33 -1.82 5.65
CA ILE A 46 9.21 -1.09 4.37
C ILE A 46 7.98 -0.20 4.38
N GLY A 47 6.80 -0.73 4.74
CA GLY A 47 5.58 0.07 4.82
C GLY A 47 5.69 1.22 5.82
N ARG A 48 6.39 1.02 6.95
CA ARG A 48 6.64 2.06 7.95
C ARG A 48 7.57 3.15 7.43
N GLU A 49 8.69 2.79 6.81
CA GLU A 49 9.67 3.75 6.31
C GLU A 49 9.13 4.53 5.11
N LEU A 50 8.42 3.86 4.20
CA LEU A 50 7.74 4.51 3.08
C LEU A 50 6.65 5.49 3.57
N LYS A 51 5.85 5.07 4.56
CA LYS A 51 4.90 5.98 5.20
C LYS A 51 5.58 7.21 5.80
N LYS A 52 6.77 7.06 6.41
CA LYS A 52 7.53 8.20 6.95
C LYS A 52 8.03 9.13 5.85
N SER A 53 8.58 8.60 4.75
CA SER A 53 9.10 9.43 3.64
C SER A 53 8.00 10.24 2.96
N LEU A 54 6.76 9.71 2.94
CA LEU A 54 5.60 10.38 2.36
C LEU A 54 4.96 11.44 3.27
N ARG A 55 5.35 11.56 4.55
CA ARG A 55 4.70 12.51 5.49
C ARG A 55 4.80 13.96 5.03
N GLU A 56 5.99 14.35 4.57
CA GLU A 56 6.30 15.72 4.15
C GLU A 56 5.91 16.00 2.69
N VAL A 57 5.39 15.00 1.96
CA VAL A 57 4.91 15.17 0.59
C VAL A 57 3.56 15.88 0.62
N PRO A 58 3.39 17.09 0.03
CA PRO A 58 2.17 17.89 0.19
C PRO A 58 0.91 17.29 -0.44
N ALA A 59 1.07 16.55 -1.54
CA ALA A 59 -0.03 15.92 -2.27
C ALA A 59 0.32 14.45 -2.55
N VAL A 60 -0.39 13.55 -1.89
CA VAL A 60 -0.07 12.12 -1.86
C VAL A 60 -1.33 11.29 -1.70
N PHE A 61 -1.36 10.16 -2.40
CA PHE A 61 -2.35 9.11 -2.26
C PHE A 61 -1.64 7.76 -2.09
N ALA A 62 -1.63 7.23 -0.86
CA ALA A 62 -0.87 6.06 -0.48
C ALA A 62 -1.68 5.03 0.32
N PRO A 63 -2.45 4.17 -0.38
CA PRO A 63 -3.17 3.05 0.22
C PRO A 63 -2.23 1.93 0.70
N ALA A 64 -2.64 1.27 1.78
CA ALA A 64 -1.96 0.13 2.39
C ALA A 64 -2.32 -1.18 1.70
N CYS A 65 -2.14 -1.25 0.38
CA CYS A 65 -2.37 -2.48 -0.38
C CYS A 65 -1.06 -3.09 -0.87
N PHE A 66 -1.08 -4.41 -0.95
CA PHE A 66 -0.07 -5.18 -1.66
C PHE A 66 -0.52 -5.31 -3.11
N SER A 67 0.01 -4.47 -3.99
CA SER A 67 -0.39 -4.40 -5.41
C SER A 67 0.72 -3.76 -6.24
N HIS A 68 0.60 -3.84 -7.57
CA HIS A 68 1.50 -3.20 -8.53
C HIS A 68 0.69 -2.40 -9.54
N THR A 69 1.23 -1.26 -9.99
CA THR A 69 0.69 -0.39 -11.05
C THR A 69 -0.77 0.06 -10.86
N LEU A 70 -0.97 1.31 -10.44
CA LEU A 70 -2.29 1.87 -10.18
C LEU A 70 -3.13 2.12 -11.44
N ILE A 71 -2.53 2.48 -12.60
CA ILE A 71 -3.26 3.12 -13.72
C ILE A 71 -3.67 2.12 -14.83
N THR A 72 -3.07 0.93 -14.87
CA THR A 72 -3.30 -0.05 -15.94
C THR A 72 -4.50 -0.96 -15.68
N GLU A 73 -5.01 -1.02 -14.46
CA GLU A 73 -6.15 -1.86 -14.10
C GLU A 73 -7.47 -1.10 -14.23
N SER A 74 -8.53 -1.73 -14.76
CA SER A 74 -9.83 -1.08 -14.98
C SER A 74 -10.53 -0.61 -13.70
N ASN A 75 -10.16 -1.15 -12.54
CA ASN A 75 -10.72 -0.86 -11.21
C ASN A 75 -9.96 0.25 -10.46
N TRP A 76 -9.07 0.99 -11.13
CA TRP A 76 -8.19 1.96 -10.47
C TRP A 76 -8.89 3.15 -9.79
N LEU A 77 -10.20 3.27 -9.96
CA LEU A 77 -11.03 4.30 -9.32
C LEU A 77 -11.71 3.79 -8.04
N ASP A 78 -11.61 2.49 -7.75
CA ASP A 78 -12.38 1.83 -6.70
C ASP A 78 -11.69 1.88 -5.33
N PHE A 79 -10.35 1.96 -5.33
CA PHE A 79 -9.58 2.03 -4.10
C PHE A 79 -9.69 3.40 -3.43
N GLN A 80 -9.77 3.38 -2.10
CA GLN A 80 -10.05 4.54 -1.27
C GLN A 80 -9.12 4.59 -0.07
N VAL A 81 -8.65 5.79 0.27
CA VAL A 81 -7.95 6.05 1.53
C VAL A 81 -8.82 6.98 2.35
N LYS A 82 -9.21 6.57 3.55
CA LYS A 82 -10.12 7.32 4.43
C LYS A 82 -11.43 7.71 3.73
N GLY A 83 -11.98 6.82 2.90
CA GLY A 83 -13.24 7.03 2.16
C GLY A 83 -13.13 7.94 0.94
N VAL A 84 -11.92 8.29 0.51
CA VAL A 84 -11.68 9.15 -0.68
C VAL A 84 -10.93 8.35 -1.73
N ASN A 85 -11.46 8.29 -2.95
CA ASN A 85 -10.78 7.64 -4.08
C ASN A 85 -9.80 8.58 -4.79
N LEU A 86 -8.97 8.02 -5.68
CA LEU A 86 -7.92 8.75 -6.37
C LEU A 86 -8.47 9.89 -7.24
N ALA A 87 -9.54 9.65 -8.01
CA ALA A 87 -10.15 10.70 -8.83
C ALA A 87 -10.62 11.88 -7.98
N ARG A 88 -11.23 11.63 -6.83
CA ARG A 88 -11.64 12.70 -5.91
C ARG A 88 -10.42 13.44 -5.34
N ALA A 89 -9.38 12.72 -4.93
CA ALA A 89 -8.16 13.33 -4.41
C ALA A 89 -7.46 14.23 -5.45
N LEU A 90 -7.39 13.79 -6.72
CA LEU A 90 -6.84 14.58 -7.83
C LEU A 90 -7.67 15.83 -8.09
N GLN A 91 -9.01 15.73 -8.08
CA GLN A 91 -9.89 16.90 -8.18
C GLN A 91 -9.65 17.90 -7.03
N CYS A 92 -9.45 17.40 -5.81
CA CYS A 92 -9.13 18.25 -4.66
C CYS A 92 -7.79 18.98 -4.85
N TRP A 93 -6.79 18.26 -5.33
CA TRP A 93 -5.48 18.82 -5.62
C TRP A 93 -5.53 19.88 -6.71
N GLU A 94 -6.20 19.60 -7.83
CA GLU A 94 -6.38 20.55 -8.94
C GLU A 94 -6.97 21.88 -8.46
N LYS A 95 -8.06 21.81 -7.68
CA LYS A 95 -8.69 23.02 -7.15
C LYS A 95 -7.77 23.77 -6.18
N SER A 96 -6.94 23.06 -5.39
CA SER A 96 -5.94 23.71 -4.52
C SER A 96 -4.89 24.49 -5.33
N LEU A 97 -4.58 24.06 -6.56
CA LEU A 97 -3.66 24.77 -7.45
C LEU A 97 -4.33 26.02 -8.07
N GLN A 98 -5.64 25.97 -8.31
CA GLN A 98 -6.42 27.13 -8.77
C GLN A 98 -6.54 28.21 -7.70
N GLU A 99 -6.70 27.81 -6.43
CA GLU A 99 -6.69 28.73 -5.28
C GLU A 99 -5.36 29.47 -5.15
N ARG A 100 -4.23 28.77 -5.34
CA ARG A 100 -2.90 29.41 -5.39
C ARG A 100 -2.75 30.42 -6.52
N ARG A 101 -3.56 30.32 -7.58
CA ARG A 101 -3.60 31.26 -8.71
C ARG A 101 -4.58 32.43 -8.50
N GLY A 102 -5.14 32.58 -7.30
CA GLY A 102 -5.96 33.74 -6.91
C GLY A 102 -7.47 33.54 -7.01
N GLN A 103 -7.96 32.34 -7.33
CA GLN A 103 -9.38 32.01 -7.28
C GLN A 103 -9.77 31.59 -5.86
N LYS A 104 -10.39 32.49 -5.08
CA LYS A 104 -10.83 32.20 -3.70
C LYS A 104 -12.03 31.27 -3.68
N THR A 105 -11.79 29.97 -3.65
CA THR A 105 -12.70 29.01 -3.00
C THR A 105 -12.12 28.62 -1.65
N VAL A 106 -12.95 28.20 -0.71
CA VAL A 106 -12.47 27.58 0.54
C VAL A 106 -12.93 26.15 0.47
N ILE A 107 -12.04 25.24 0.10
CA ILE A 107 -12.42 23.84 -0.05
C ILE A 107 -12.29 23.13 1.30
N ARG A 108 -13.34 23.28 2.13
CA ARG A 108 -13.56 22.40 3.27
C ARG A 108 -13.97 21.01 2.76
N GLY A 109 -13.32 19.96 3.25
CA GLY A 109 -13.71 18.57 2.94
C GLY A 109 -13.20 18.02 1.60
N CYS A 110 -12.04 18.45 1.12
CA CYS A 110 -11.41 17.87 -0.07
C CYS A 110 -9.93 17.56 0.19
N PRO A 111 -9.64 16.42 0.82
CA PRO A 111 -8.28 16.02 1.16
C PRO A 111 -7.54 15.49 -0.08
N PHE A 112 -6.25 15.81 -0.17
CA PHE A 112 -5.33 15.29 -1.18
C PHE A 112 -3.98 14.85 -0.57
N HIS A 113 -3.90 14.83 0.77
CA HIS A 113 -2.86 14.15 1.55
C HIS A 113 -3.50 12.95 2.24
N LEU A 114 -3.40 11.80 1.60
CA LEU A 114 -4.15 10.60 1.93
C LEU A 114 -3.18 9.44 2.03
N ILE A 115 -2.81 9.07 3.25
CA ILE A 115 -1.96 7.92 3.55
C ILE A 115 -2.71 7.03 4.53
N ASP A 116 -2.74 5.73 4.25
CA ASP A 116 -3.32 4.76 5.19
C ASP A 116 -2.50 4.66 6.48
N ASN A 117 -3.21 4.46 7.58
CA ASN A 117 -2.62 4.50 8.91
C ASN A 117 -2.33 3.14 9.54
N CYS A 118 -2.80 2.06 8.96
CA CYS A 118 -2.59 0.71 9.47
C CYS A 118 -1.13 0.25 9.31
N HIS A 119 -0.80 -0.84 9.99
CA HIS A 119 0.55 -1.44 9.99
C HIS A 119 0.63 -2.75 9.20
N TRP A 120 -0.50 -3.21 8.67
CA TRP A 120 -0.60 -4.50 7.98
C TRP A 120 -0.68 -4.29 6.46
N PRO A 121 -0.01 -5.14 5.67
CA PRO A 121 -0.23 -5.18 4.23
C PRO A 121 -1.69 -5.49 3.95
N HIS A 122 -2.27 -4.82 2.97
CA HIS A 122 -3.60 -5.12 2.45
C HIS A 122 -4.69 -5.05 3.54
N CYS A 123 -4.48 -4.17 4.52
CA CYS A 123 -5.45 -3.88 5.58
C CYS A 123 -6.66 -3.06 5.08
N ASN A 124 -6.49 -2.41 3.93
CA ASN A 124 -7.48 -1.51 3.37
C ASN A 124 -8.54 -2.38 2.67
N PRO A 125 -9.83 -2.24 3.03
CA PRO A 125 -10.88 -3.11 2.51
C PRO A 125 -11.17 -2.87 1.01
N THR A 126 -10.65 -1.79 0.44
CA THR A 126 -10.80 -1.46 -0.98
C THR A 126 -9.58 -1.88 -1.82
N CYS A 127 -8.67 -2.67 -1.25
CA CYS A 127 -7.54 -3.20 -2.00
C CYS A 127 -8.02 -4.10 -3.16
N PRO A 128 -7.30 -4.07 -4.30
CA PRO A 128 -7.56 -5.00 -5.40
C PRO A 128 -7.30 -6.44 -4.95
N ALA A 129 -7.96 -7.42 -5.56
CA ALA A 129 -7.73 -8.82 -5.24
C ALA A 129 -6.26 -9.22 -5.45
N LEU A 130 -5.72 -10.05 -4.55
CA LEU A 130 -4.41 -10.67 -4.76
C LEU A 130 -4.58 -11.85 -5.70
N HIS A 131 -3.62 -12.04 -6.61
CA HIS A 131 -3.60 -13.19 -7.51
C HIS A 131 -2.39 -14.07 -7.22
N ASP A 132 -2.60 -15.38 -7.25
CA ASP A 132 -1.52 -16.35 -7.17
C ASP A 132 -0.67 -16.27 -8.45
N PRO A 133 0.67 -16.08 -8.35
CA PRO A 133 1.51 -15.85 -9.52
C PRO A 133 1.67 -17.09 -10.41
N VAL A 134 1.33 -18.29 -9.92
CA VAL A 134 1.44 -19.56 -10.65
C VAL A 134 0.12 -19.92 -11.32
N THR A 135 -0.99 -19.79 -10.60
CA THR A 135 -2.31 -20.24 -11.04
C THR A 135 -3.20 -19.10 -11.56
N GLY A 136 -2.85 -17.84 -11.28
CA GLY A 136 -3.65 -16.67 -11.61
C GLY A 136 -4.96 -16.56 -10.81
N GLN A 137 -5.20 -17.45 -9.85
CA GLN A 137 -6.42 -17.46 -9.04
C GLN A 137 -6.39 -16.36 -7.98
N GLU A 138 -7.54 -15.78 -7.68
CA GLU A 138 -7.71 -14.88 -6.54
C GLU A 138 -7.40 -15.62 -5.22
N VAL A 139 -6.60 -15.00 -4.37
CA VAL A 139 -6.23 -15.53 -3.06
C VAL A 139 -6.44 -14.47 -1.99
N THR A 140 -6.87 -14.89 -0.80
CA THR A 140 -6.96 -13.98 0.34
C THR A 140 -5.63 -13.95 1.10
N LEU A 141 -5.34 -12.85 1.80
CA LEU A 141 -4.19 -12.78 2.73
C LEU A 141 -4.14 -13.94 3.72
N LEU A 142 -5.30 -14.38 4.22
CA LEU A 142 -5.38 -15.49 5.17
C LEU A 142 -5.01 -16.82 4.52
N GLN A 143 -5.58 -17.11 3.34
CA GLN A 143 -5.21 -18.30 2.57
C GLN A 143 -3.72 -18.31 2.23
N MET A 144 -3.19 -17.13 1.92
CA MET A 144 -1.78 -16.92 1.65
C MET A 144 -0.93 -17.23 2.90
N PHE A 145 -1.28 -16.68 4.07
CA PHE A 145 -0.58 -16.94 5.33
C PHE A 145 -0.69 -18.39 5.81
N LEU A 146 -1.84 -19.05 5.59
CA LEU A 146 -1.99 -20.47 5.89
C LEU A 146 -1.07 -21.34 5.02
N ARG A 147 -0.94 -21.02 3.73
CA ARG A 147 0.02 -21.70 2.83
C ARG A 147 1.47 -21.48 3.30
N LEU A 148 1.83 -20.26 3.73
CA LEU A 148 3.15 -19.98 4.32
C LEU A 148 3.50 -20.90 5.48
N ASN A 149 2.59 -21.05 6.44
CA ASN A 149 2.85 -21.87 7.62
C ASN A 149 2.98 -23.36 7.29
N LEU A 150 2.16 -23.86 6.37
CA LEU A 150 2.20 -25.25 5.91
C LEU A 150 3.52 -25.59 5.19
N GLU A 151 4.02 -24.71 4.32
CA GLU A 151 5.30 -24.93 3.62
C GLU A 151 6.52 -24.83 4.53
N ASN A 152 6.50 -23.90 5.49
CA ASN A 152 7.55 -23.80 6.52
C ASN A 152 7.67 -25.10 7.33
N GLN A 153 6.52 -25.71 7.67
CA GLN A 153 6.47 -27.00 8.37
C GLN A 153 7.04 -28.14 7.52
N LYS A 154 6.76 -28.16 6.20
CA LYS A 154 7.28 -29.19 5.27
C LYS A 154 8.79 -29.11 5.07
N ARG A 155 9.38 -27.90 5.13
CA ARG A 155 10.84 -27.69 5.00
C ARG A 155 11.63 -27.97 6.29
N GLY A 156 10.98 -28.43 7.36
CA GLY A 156 11.63 -28.71 8.63
C GLY A 156 12.17 -27.46 9.34
N GLN A 157 11.70 -26.27 8.95
CA GLN A 157 11.92 -25.04 9.71
C GLN A 157 10.84 -24.95 10.79
N GLU A 158 11.20 -24.54 12.01
CA GLU A 158 10.21 -24.36 13.08
C GLU A 158 9.06 -23.46 12.58
N PRO A 159 7.79 -23.86 12.79
CA PRO A 159 6.65 -23.00 12.49
C PRO A 159 6.68 -21.81 13.46
N LYS A 160 7.30 -20.71 13.03
CA LYS A 160 7.25 -19.42 13.73
C LYS A 160 6.22 -18.50 13.08
N GLY A 161 5.00 -19.03 12.93
CA GLY A 161 3.80 -18.21 12.84
C GLY A 161 3.28 -18.06 14.26
N ASP A 162 3.50 -16.89 14.88
CA ASP A 162 2.99 -16.62 16.22
C ASP A 162 1.46 -16.70 16.19
N LEU A 163 0.85 -17.50 17.07
CA LEU A 163 -0.60 -17.64 17.19
C LEU A 163 -1.26 -16.26 17.39
N SER A 164 -0.52 -15.29 17.95
CA SER A 164 -0.93 -13.90 18.06
C SER A 164 -1.12 -13.20 16.69
N GLN A 165 -0.31 -13.53 15.68
CA GLN A 165 -0.42 -12.99 14.31
C GLN A 165 -1.62 -13.60 13.58
N LEU A 166 -1.87 -14.90 13.75
CA LEU A 166 -3.06 -15.56 13.20
C LEU A 166 -4.34 -15.03 13.86
N MET A 167 -4.31 -14.79 15.18
CA MET A 167 -5.40 -14.18 15.93
C MET A 167 -5.63 -12.72 15.52
N ALA A 168 -4.58 -11.97 15.15
CA ALA A 168 -4.72 -10.62 14.60
C ALA A 168 -5.40 -10.63 13.21
N LEU A 169 -5.13 -11.65 12.37
CA LEU A 169 -5.80 -11.83 11.07
C LEU A 169 -7.29 -12.20 11.22
N LEU A 170 -7.63 -13.08 12.17
CA LEU A 170 -9.02 -13.46 12.45
C LEU A 170 -9.84 -12.29 13.01
N ARG A 171 -9.20 -11.29 13.63
CA ARG A 171 -9.84 -10.09 14.16
C ARG A 171 -10.23 -9.07 13.09
N ILE A 172 -9.73 -9.22 11.87
CA ILE A 172 -10.00 -8.35 10.71
C ILE A 172 -11.22 -8.84 9.90
N GLY A 173 -11.72 -10.06 10.18
CA GLY A 173 -12.89 -10.65 9.53
C GLY A 173 -14.23 -10.37 10.22
N GLY A 174 -14.34 -9.29 10.99
CA GLY A 174 -15.56 -8.87 11.69
C GLY A 174 -15.98 -7.45 11.34
#